data_AF-A0A800J3T0-F1
#
_entry.id   AF-A0A800J3T0-F1
#
_cell.length_a   1.000
_cell.length_b   1.000
_cell.length_c   1.000
_cell.angle_alpha   90.00
_cell.angle_beta   90.00
_cell.angle_gamma   90.00
#
_symmetry.space_group_name_H-M   'P 1'
#
loop_
_entity.id
_entity.type
_entity.pdbx_description
1 polymer ?
#
loop_
_entity_poly.entity_id
_entity_poly.type
_entity_poly.pdbx_seq_one_letter_code
_entity_poly.pdbx_strand_id
1 'polypeptide(L)'
;MPKSLLLIRQPSHIRNVTDDEIRVVVPDDLIRSYSETVEVDMRPFQNDTENGYWEDAEGYIIDRARAIREWAEAQGDPVIHYFGLAEAPHVVALGAYVGDERLVRVHDYDRDADSWAWPESEQTVTVTTTGTPADRVEAQGDAVLRVAVSYGIHDADVEAVVPPGRIADVTVQLADPRPTAIRSLADVAAVRQAVREALGKLRELRPGLDRIHLFIAAPVSVCFVVGQELRLRSGVTVVTYRFRSKADGPNNREAITLTPGEASTAARPITDEQRAEAASVREGAWRKAVRDIVRYAATQEQSAQKPVERWYEPLLFGGQLRAPDPFPPLPPIWGVVEGKMAVSDVPLVSTEPYGLPKESWEWQLTDGLLLSQHAAALSADRTLDEALLDRLIRLFVFHESLHEHHALTKYTAAAVGRFANCLERIDYMADLYAALHELDYAIRNDTTGQDLRSDEARHEALKQILDDVLRSHWAFVEDRPVTRWQARHVRRFLNWYWRRVQVVRAPSLDIALRVLSEPPAIEIAGLEHSVGGRRIYVHLDRLDPTTDLSLGLVAENAQLLKVVDSTNANLRELARALSNGDHEAIKTFFQTVYEEARQIDGALPAA
;
A
#
# COMPACT_ATOMS: atom_id res chain seq x y z
N MET A 1 15.04 29.27 -25.10
CA MET A 1 14.55 29.61 -23.74
C MET A 1 15.62 29.19 -22.75
N PRO A 2 15.85 29.88 -21.62
CA PRO A 2 16.72 29.35 -20.58
C PRO A 2 16.15 27.99 -20.15
N LYS A 3 16.97 26.93 -20.20
CA LYS A 3 16.53 25.61 -19.77
C LYS A 3 16.45 25.60 -18.25
N SER A 4 15.29 25.28 -17.69
CA SER A 4 15.15 25.06 -16.24
C SER A 4 16.05 23.90 -15.79
N LEU A 5 16.51 23.92 -14.55
CA LEU A 5 17.42 22.94 -13.96
C LEU A 5 16.74 22.22 -12.79
N LEU A 6 16.79 20.89 -12.77
CA LEU A 6 16.40 20.08 -11.61
C LEU A 6 17.61 19.36 -11.05
N LEU A 7 17.88 19.56 -9.76
CA LEU A 7 18.86 18.79 -9.01
C LEU A 7 18.14 17.76 -8.14
N ILE A 8 18.36 16.48 -8.40
CA ILE A 8 17.88 15.40 -7.55
C ILE A 8 19.03 14.99 -6.64
N ARG A 9 18.80 15.05 -5.33
CA ARG A 9 19.75 14.53 -4.34
C ARG A 9 19.13 13.36 -3.58
N GLN A 10 19.88 12.28 -3.37
CA GLN A 10 19.43 11.13 -2.60
C GLN A 10 20.40 10.83 -1.44
N PRO A 11 20.36 11.62 -0.35
CA PRO A 11 21.17 11.37 0.83
C PRO A 11 20.71 10.08 1.55
N SER A 12 21.63 9.45 2.26
CA SER A 12 21.31 8.33 3.14
C SER A 12 22.26 8.29 4.34
N HIS A 13 22.16 7.25 5.16
CA HIS A 13 23.12 6.99 6.22
C HIS A 13 24.56 6.74 5.71
N ILE A 14 24.72 6.41 4.41
CA ILE A 14 26.03 6.20 3.78
C ILE A 14 26.75 7.54 3.57
N ARG A 15 26.04 8.55 3.05
CA ARG A 15 26.55 9.92 2.88
C ARG A 15 25.40 10.92 2.83
N ASN A 16 25.61 12.04 3.52
CA ASN A 16 24.78 13.23 3.33
C ASN A 16 25.23 13.97 2.07
N VAL A 17 24.33 14.15 1.11
CA VAL A 17 24.59 14.83 -0.15
C VAL A 17 24.07 16.27 -0.05
N THR A 18 24.96 17.26 0.05
CA THR A 18 24.58 18.66 0.29
C THR A 18 24.37 19.44 -1.01
N ASP A 19 23.71 20.60 -0.93
CA ASP A 19 23.55 21.48 -2.10
C ASP A 19 24.89 22.03 -2.59
N ASP A 20 25.70 22.47 -1.64
CA ASP A 20 26.97 23.15 -1.92
C ASP A 20 27.92 22.22 -2.67
N GLU A 21 27.96 20.92 -2.32
CA GLU A 21 28.87 19.98 -2.99
C GLU A 21 28.45 19.67 -4.44
N ILE A 22 27.15 19.61 -4.73
CA ILE A 22 26.66 19.24 -6.07
C ILE A 22 26.64 20.44 -7.02
N ARG A 23 26.39 21.65 -6.51
CA ARG A 23 26.35 22.86 -7.33
C ARG A 23 27.69 23.17 -7.99
N VAL A 24 28.82 22.85 -7.35
CA VAL A 24 30.16 23.11 -7.92
C VAL A 24 30.40 22.33 -9.22
N VAL A 25 29.67 21.23 -9.45
CA VAL A 25 29.82 20.37 -10.63
C VAL A 25 28.83 20.72 -11.75
N VAL A 26 27.83 21.56 -11.46
CA VAL A 26 26.84 22.00 -12.43
C VAL A 26 27.31 23.34 -13.04
N PRO A 27 27.23 23.52 -14.38
CA PRO A 27 27.61 24.77 -15.01
C PRO A 27 26.89 26.00 -14.42
N ASP A 28 27.65 27.06 -14.13
CA ASP A 28 27.17 28.32 -13.54
C ASP A 28 25.98 28.94 -14.31
N ASP A 29 25.97 28.82 -15.63
CA ASP A 29 24.90 29.33 -16.49
C ASP A 29 23.58 28.57 -16.30
N LEU A 30 23.64 27.26 -16.00
CA LEU A 30 22.48 26.45 -15.63
C LEU A 30 22.01 26.75 -14.20
N ILE A 31 22.92 26.98 -13.26
CA ILE A 31 22.54 27.33 -11.87
C ILE A 31 21.83 28.69 -11.82
N ARG A 32 22.26 29.64 -12.65
CA ARG A 32 21.64 30.98 -12.76
C ARG A 32 20.28 30.96 -13.47
N SER A 33 19.90 29.84 -14.09
CA SER A 33 18.56 29.62 -14.62
C SER A 33 17.57 29.27 -13.49
N TYR A 34 16.29 29.13 -13.81
CA TYR A 34 15.32 28.64 -12.82
C TYR A 34 15.72 27.23 -12.38
N SER A 35 16.14 27.09 -11.13
CA SER A 35 16.60 25.82 -10.57
C SER A 35 15.74 25.37 -9.38
N GLU A 36 15.38 24.10 -9.36
CA GLU A 36 14.70 23.43 -8.26
C GLU A 36 15.60 22.31 -7.72
N THR A 37 15.46 21.97 -6.45
CA THR A 37 16.16 20.83 -5.86
C THR A 37 15.19 19.92 -5.13
N VAL A 38 15.13 18.66 -5.56
CA VAL A 38 14.32 17.63 -4.90
C VAL A 38 15.24 16.74 -4.08
N GLU A 39 14.98 16.69 -2.78
CA GLU A 39 15.64 15.78 -1.85
C GLU A 39 14.82 14.49 -1.68
N VAL A 40 15.49 13.36 -1.85
CA VAL A 40 14.98 12.00 -1.62
C VAL A 40 15.76 11.42 -0.43
N ASP A 41 15.38 11.81 0.78
CA ASP A 41 16.13 11.45 1.99
C ASP A 41 15.80 10.03 2.45
N MET A 42 16.80 9.14 2.37
CA MET A 42 16.65 7.74 2.78
C MET A 42 17.02 7.48 4.25
N ARG A 43 17.51 8.48 4.99
CA ARG A 43 17.90 8.33 6.41
C ARG A 43 16.76 7.87 7.32
N PRO A 44 15.50 8.36 7.18
CA PRO A 44 14.39 7.91 8.02
C PRO A 44 14.14 6.40 7.94
N PHE A 45 14.47 5.77 6.80
CA PHE A 45 14.20 4.36 6.53
C PHE A 45 15.37 3.42 6.83
N GLN A 46 16.49 3.92 7.37
CA GLN A 46 17.71 3.13 7.57
C GLN A 46 17.47 1.87 8.39
N ASN A 47 16.82 2.02 9.55
CA ASN A 47 16.59 0.90 10.47
C ASN A 47 15.72 -0.18 9.82
N ASP A 48 14.67 0.21 9.10
CA ASP A 48 13.79 -0.73 8.42
C ASP A 48 14.51 -1.43 7.27
N THR A 49 15.28 -0.68 6.48
CA THR A 49 16.11 -1.21 5.40
C THR A 49 17.13 -2.24 5.92
N GLU A 50 17.86 -1.95 7.00
CA GLU A 50 18.78 -2.92 7.67
C GLU A 50 18.08 -4.21 8.10
N ASN A 51 16.82 -4.11 8.51
CA ASN A 51 16.01 -5.28 8.87
C ASN A 51 15.34 -5.94 7.64
N GLY A 52 15.63 -5.46 6.43
CA GLY A 52 15.11 -5.94 5.15
C GLY A 52 13.63 -5.65 4.94
N TYR A 53 13.18 -4.49 5.43
CA TYR A 53 11.87 -3.93 5.18
C TYR A 53 12.02 -2.72 4.27
N TRP A 54 11.22 -2.66 3.20
CA TRP A 54 11.46 -1.74 2.09
C TRP A 54 10.21 -1.00 1.66
N GLU A 55 9.03 -1.44 2.10
CA GLU A 55 7.74 -0.97 1.60
C GLU A 55 7.53 0.54 1.86
N ASP A 56 7.85 1.03 3.07
CA ASP A 56 7.71 2.45 3.40
C ASP A 56 8.72 3.32 2.63
N ALA A 57 9.94 2.80 2.43
CA ALA A 57 10.98 3.47 1.66
C ALA A 57 10.63 3.53 0.17
N GLU A 58 10.05 2.46 -0.37
CA GLU A 58 9.54 2.40 -1.75
C GLU A 58 8.38 3.38 -1.97
N GLY A 59 7.38 3.39 -1.08
CA GLY A 59 6.28 4.35 -1.14
C GLY A 59 6.77 5.80 -1.16
N TYR A 60 7.73 6.13 -0.30
CA TYR A 60 8.38 7.44 -0.31
C TYR A 60 9.12 7.74 -1.63
N ILE A 61 9.84 6.76 -2.18
CA ILE A 61 10.53 6.91 -3.48
C ILE A 61 9.51 7.15 -4.61
N ILE A 62 8.37 6.45 -4.61
CA ILE A 62 7.28 6.63 -5.58
C ILE A 62 6.78 8.09 -5.55
N ASP A 63 6.50 8.62 -4.37
CA ASP A 63 6.04 9.99 -4.19
C ASP A 63 7.07 11.02 -4.67
N ARG A 64 8.34 10.82 -4.30
CA ARG A 64 9.42 11.71 -4.75
C ARG A 64 9.60 11.65 -6.27
N ALA A 65 9.53 10.46 -6.87
CA ALA A 65 9.59 10.29 -8.31
C ALA A 65 8.41 10.98 -9.00
N ARG A 66 7.20 10.95 -8.41
CA ARG A 66 6.02 11.71 -8.88
C ARG A 66 6.28 13.20 -8.90
N ALA A 67 6.74 13.77 -7.78
CA ALA A 67 7.07 15.19 -7.72
C ALA A 67 8.15 15.60 -8.76
N ILE A 68 9.16 14.76 -8.98
CA ILE A 68 10.20 14.98 -10.00
C ILE A 68 9.60 15.05 -11.41
N ARG A 69 8.71 14.12 -11.77
CA ARG A 69 8.07 14.10 -13.09
C ARG A 69 7.12 15.28 -13.28
N GLU A 70 6.27 15.56 -12.30
CA GLU A 70 5.32 16.68 -12.33
C GLU A 70 6.03 18.02 -12.55
N TRP A 71 7.11 18.26 -11.80
CA TRP A 71 7.91 19.45 -11.97
C TRP A 71 8.55 19.48 -13.36
N ALA A 72 9.12 18.36 -13.83
CA ALA A 72 9.78 18.32 -15.12
C ALA A 72 8.83 18.53 -16.32
N GLU A 73 7.60 18.07 -16.22
CA GLU A 73 6.55 18.33 -17.20
C GLU A 73 6.13 19.80 -17.23
N ALA A 74 5.90 20.41 -16.06
CA ALA A 74 5.55 21.82 -15.94
C ALA A 74 6.60 22.76 -16.57
N GLN A 75 7.87 22.35 -16.55
CA GLN A 75 8.99 23.13 -17.11
C GLN A 75 9.27 22.86 -18.60
N GLY A 76 8.60 21.91 -19.23
CA GLY A 76 8.71 21.69 -20.68
C GLY A 76 10.11 21.29 -21.16
N ASP A 77 10.75 20.33 -20.49
CA ASP A 77 12.10 19.75 -20.76
C ASP A 77 13.28 20.41 -20.01
N PRO A 78 13.31 20.30 -18.67
CA PRO A 78 14.46 20.77 -17.89
C PRO A 78 15.69 19.89 -18.06
N VAL A 79 16.86 20.46 -17.77
CA VAL A 79 18.08 19.68 -17.52
C VAL A 79 18.00 19.05 -16.14
N ILE A 80 18.11 17.73 -16.06
CA ILE A 80 18.02 17.01 -14.78
C ILE A 80 19.39 16.40 -14.45
N HIS A 81 19.87 16.67 -13.24
CA HIS A 81 21.05 16.03 -12.67
C HIS A 81 20.66 15.18 -11.44
N TYR A 82 21.27 14.01 -11.30
CA TYR A 82 21.09 13.13 -10.16
C TYR A 82 22.42 12.91 -9.43
N PHE A 83 22.37 13.11 -8.12
CA PHE A 83 23.44 12.87 -7.16
C PHE A 83 22.88 12.05 -6.01
N GLY A 84 23.54 10.98 -5.61
CA GLY A 84 22.99 10.16 -4.52
C GLY A 84 23.99 9.17 -3.99
N LEU A 85 23.80 8.74 -2.75
CA LEU A 85 24.53 7.61 -2.21
C LEU A 85 23.62 6.85 -1.27
N ALA A 86 22.84 5.94 -1.84
CA ALA A 86 21.87 5.10 -1.14
C ALA A 86 22.09 3.62 -1.52
N GLU A 87 21.35 2.72 -0.87
CA GLU A 87 21.35 1.29 -1.21
C GLU A 87 20.94 1.08 -2.67
N ALA A 88 21.57 0.13 -3.36
CA ALA A 88 21.32 -0.11 -4.79
C ALA A 88 19.83 -0.31 -5.13
N PRO A 89 19.02 -1.07 -4.34
CA PRO A 89 17.58 -1.16 -4.55
C PRO A 89 16.86 0.20 -4.55
N HIS A 90 17.18 1.12 -3.64
CA HIS A 90 16.57 2.45 -3.59
C HIS A 90 16.88 3.29 -4.84
N VAL A 91 18.12 3.19 -5.32
CA VAL A 91 18.56 3.95 -6.49
C VAL A 91 17.94 3.38 -7.78
N VAL A 92 17.89 2.05 -7.90
CA VAL A 92 17.19 1.37 -9.00
C VAL A 92 15.70 1.74 -8.99
N ALA A 93 15.04 1.67 -7.83
CA ALA A 93 13.63 2.03 -7.70
C ALA A 93 13.37 3.49 -8.12
N LEU A 94 14.17 4.45 -7.63
CA LEU A 94 14.03 5.86 -8.00
C LEU A 94 14.21 6.05 -9.52
N GLY A 95 15.23 5.45 -10.11
CA GLY A 95 15.45 5.51 -11.57
C GLY A 95 14.29 4.89 -12.36
N ALA A 96 13.78 3.75 -11.90
CA ALA A 96 12.67 3.05 -12.55
C ALA A 96 11.36 3.84 -12.49
N TYR A 97 11.06 4.45 -11.35
CA TYR A 97 9.89 5.28 -11.19
C TYR A 97 10.02 6.59 -11.95
N VAL A 98 11.16 7.30 -11.89
CA VAL A 98 11.42 8.50 -12.70
C VAL A 98 11.21 8.23 -14.20
N GLY A 99 11.56 7.03 -14.66
CA GLY A 99 11.30 6.56 -16.02
C GLY A 99 12.36 7.00 -17.03
N ASP A 100 12.29 6.49 -18.26
CA ASP A 100 13.29 6.72 -19.32
C ASP A 100 12.92 7.80 -20.34
N GLU A 101 11.79 8.48 -20.17
CA GLU A 101 11.31 9.55 -21.05
C GLU A 101 12.22 10.78 -21.05
N ARG A 102 13.07 10.91 -20.03
CA ARG A 102 13.98 12.04 -19.85
C ARG A 102 15.40 11.58 -19.58
N LEU A 103 16.35 12.27 -20.20
CA LEU A 103 17.76 12.05 -19.94
C LEU A 103 18.14 12.67 -18.60
N VAL A 104 18.45 11.82 -17.61
CA VAL A 104 19.01 12.24 -16.33
C VAL A 104 20.53 12.15 -16.40
N ARG A 105 21.21 13.24 -16.07
CA ARG A 105 22.68 13.30 -15.97
C ARG A 105 23.08 12.80 -14.59
N VAL A 106 23.65 11.59 -14.55
CA VAL A 106 24.03 10.94 -13.30
C VAL A 106 25.48 11.25 -12.93
N HIS A 107 25.75 11.26 -11.64
CA HIS A 107 27.07 11.50 -11.07
C HIS A 107 27.37 10.44 -10.01
N ASP A 108 28.62 9.98 -9.98
CA ASP A 108 29.17 9.22 -8.85
C ASP A 108 30.10 10.11 -8.04
N TYR A 109 30.15 9.90 -6.74
CA TYR A 109 31.08 10.59 -5.86
C TYR A 109 32.44 9.88 -5.87
N ASP A 110 33.45 10.56 -6.39
CA ASP A 110 34.84 10.15 -6.32
C ASP A 110 35.41 10.52 -4.94
N ARG A 111 35.71 9.48 -4.14
CA ARG A 111 36.22 9.63 -2.78
C ARG A 111 37.67 10.11 -2.74
N ASP A 112 38.45 9.82 -3.77
CA ASP A 112 39.87 10.20 -3.84
C ASP A 112 39.99 11.66 -4.27
N ALA A 113 39.11 12.11 -5.17
CA ALA A 113 39.05 13.50 -5.63
C ALA A 113 38.16 14.43 -4.80
N ASP A 114 37.38 13.88 -3.85
CA ASP A 114 36.36 14.59 -3.06
C ASP A 114 35.40 15.40 -3.97
N SER A 115 34.90 14.77 -5.03
CA SER A 115 34.13 15.46 -6.08
C SER A 115 33.09 14.56 -6.74
N TRP A 116 32.03 15.18 -7.25
CA TRP A 116 31.02 14.54 -8.13
C TRP A 116 31.34 14.71 -9.62
N ALA A 117 32.47 15.33 -9.96
CA ALA A 117 32.91 15.49 -11.33
C ALA A 117 33.46 14.17 -11.88
N TRP A 118 33.13 13.87 -13.13
CA TRP A 118 33.70 12.71 -13.82
C TRP A 118 35.20 12.94 -14.09
N PRO A 119 36.09 12.01 -13.71
CA PRO A 119 37.53 12.15 -13.96
C PRO A 119 37.89 12.01 -15.44
N GLU A 120 37.06 11.34 -16.24
CA GLU A 120 37.26 11.11 -17.67
C GLU A 120 36.02 11.50 -18.46
N SER A 121 36.19 11.83 -19.75
CA SER A 121 35.08 12.09 -20.68
C SER A 121 34.78 10.91 -21.62
N GLU A 122 35.79 10.11 -21.94
CA GLU A 122 35.71 8.99 -22.89
C GLU A 122 35.39 7.66 -22.19
N GLN A 123 34.97 6.66 -22.97
CA GLN A 123 34.75 5.31 -22.45
C GLN A 123 36.09 4.66 -22.08
N THR A 124 36.18 4.15 -20.86
CA THR A 124 37.35 3.48 -20.27
C THR A 124 37.11 1.99 -19.97
N VAL A 125 35.85 1.52 -20.02
CA VAL A 125 35.49 0.12 -19.71
C VAL A 125 35.08 -0.67 -20.94
N THR A 126 35.26 -2.00 -20.89
CA THR A 126 34.66 -2.94 -21.84
C THR A 126 33.56 -3.74 -21.15
N VAL A 127 32.36 -3.72 -21.72
CA VAL A 127 31.18 -4.42 -21.20
C VAL A 127 30.94 -5.68 -22.02
N THR A 128 30.63 -6.79 -21.35
CA THR A 128 30.28 -8.07 -21.97
C THR A 128 28.93 -8.54 -21.47
N THR A 129 28.20 -9.24 -22.34
CA THR A 129 26.92 -9.86 -22.00
C THR A 129 26.97 -11.35 -22.30
N THR A 130 26.61 -12.17 -21.32
CA THR A 130 26.57 -13.63 -21.42
C THR A 130 25.19 -14.17 -21.01
N GLY A 131 24.89 -15.41 -21.37
CA GLY A 131 23.62 -16.05 -21.02
C GLY A 131 22.39 -15.50 -21.75
N THR A 132 22.59 -14.61 -22.72
CA THR A 132 21.50 -14.12 -23.58
C THR A 132 20.83 -15.29 -24.32
N PRO A 133 19.49 -15.39 -24.28
CA PRO A 133 18.76 -16.34 -25.10
C PRO A 133 19.14 -16.29 -26.59
N ALA A 134 19.31 -17.46 -27.21
CA ALA A 134 19.53 -17.59 -28.65
C ALA A 134 18.28 -18.13 -29.38
N ASP A 135 17.38 -18.77 -28.64
CA ASP A 135 16.15 -19.40 -29.09
C ASP A 135 14.93 -18.68 -28.48
N ARG A 136 13.75 -18.91 -29.05
CA ARG A 136 12.48 -18.40 -28.47
C ARG A 136 11.80 -19.50 -27.67
N VAL A 137 11.40 -19.19 -26.43
CA VAL A 137 10.73 -20.12 -25.52
C VAL A 137 9.43 -19.49 -25.02
N GLU A 138 8.30 -20.17 -25.24
CA GLU A 138 6.97 -19.68 -24.87
C GLU A 138 6.49 -20.11 -23.49
N ALA A 139 7.26 -20.96 -22.79
CA ALA A 139 6.95 -21.37 -21.44
C ALA A 139 6.91 -20.17 -20.48
N GLN A 140 5.97 -20.21 -19.54
CA GLN A 140 5.91 -19.23 -18.46
C GLN A 140 7.04 -19.43 -17.46
N GLY A 141 7.55 -18.33 -16.91
CA GLY A 141 8.48 -18.37 -15.79
C GLY A 141 9.33 -17.11 -15.63
N ASP A 142 10.23 -17.17 -14.65
CA ASP A 142 11.04 -16.03 -14.23
C ASP A 142 12.40 -16.01 -14.95
N ALA A 143 13.00 -14.83 -15.10
CA ALA A 143 14.37 -14.67 -15.58
C ALA A 143 15.26 -14.03 -14.50
N VAL A 144 16.56 -14.26 -14.61
CA VAL A 144 17.58 -13.56 -13.83
C VAL A 144 18.30 -12.56 -14.73
N LEU A 145 18.50 -11.35 -14.22
CA LEU A 145 19.40 -10.35 -14.79
C LEU A 145 20.46 -9.98 -13.75
N ARG A 146 21.72 -10.20 -14.09
CA ARG A 146 22.87 -9.85 -13.25
C ARG A 146 23.61 -8.67 -13.86
N VAL A 147 23.87 -7.64 -13.06
CA VAL A 147 24.66 -6.46 -13.46
C VAL A 147 25.87 -6.36 -12.54
N ALA A 148 27.00 -6.89 -13.00
CA ALA A 148 28.24 -7.03 -12.24
C ALA A 148 29.30 -6.00 -12.69
N VAL A 149 29.28 -4.83 -12.06
CA VAL A 149 30.16 -3.69 -12.40
C VAL A 149 31.18 -3.44 -11.31
N SER A 150 30.76 -3.38 -10.06
CA SER A 150 31.63 -3.16 -8.91
C SER A 150 32.18 -4.46 -8.32
N TYR A 151 31.41 -5.55 -8.43
CA TYR A 151 31.76 -6.88 -7.92
C TYR A 151 31.12 -7.97 -8.79
N GLY A 152 31.71 -9.16 -8.78
CA GLY A 152 31.12 -10.35 -9.39
C GLY A 152 29.87 -10.82 -8.63
N ILE A 153 28.94 -11.44 -9.35
CA ILE A 153 27.70 -12.02 -8.81
C ILE A 153 27.71 -13.53 -9.11
N HIS A 154 27.89 -14.34 -8.07
CA HIS A 154 28.11 -15.78 -8.21
C HIS A 154 26.80 -16.58 -8.32
N ASP A 155 26.84 -17.72 -8.99
CA ASP A 155 25.67 -18.60 -9.16
C ASP A 155 25.08 -19.05 -7.83
N ALA A 156 25.92 -19.44 -6.87
CA ALA A 156 25.48 -19.88 -5.55
C ALA A 156 24.66 -18.82 -4.82
N ASP A 157 25.03 -17.54 -4.98
CA ASP A 157 24.32 -16.41 -4.36
C ASP A 157 22.93 -16.17 -4.98
N VAL A 158 22.73 -16.56 -6.24
CA VAL A 158 21.46 -16.46 -6.98
C VAL A 158 20.60 -17.69 -6.72
N GLU A 159 21.18 -18.90 -6.79
CA GLU A 159 20.50 -20.18 -6.55
C GLU A 159 19.96 -20.30 -5.12
N ALA A 160 20.60 -19.65 -4.16
CA ALA A 160 20.14 -19.66 -2.76
C ALA A 160 18.81 -18.92 -2.53
N VAL A 161 18.37 -18.06 -3.47
CA VAL A 161 17.20 -17.18 -3.27
C VAL A 161 16.20 -17.19 -4.42
N VAL A 162 16.60 -17.61 -5.62
CA VAL A 162 15.70 -17.71 -6.78
C VAL A 162 15.29 -19.16 -7.00
N PRO A 163 13.97 -19.46 -7.10
CA PRO A 163 13.49 -20.82 -7.34
C PRO A 163 14.08 -21.47 -8.61
N PRO A 164 14.19 -22.81 -8.65
CA PRO A 164 14.57 -23.52 -9.87
C PRO A 164 13.49 -23.37 -10.95
N GLY A 165 13.89 -23.45 -12.22
CA GLY A 165 12.97 -23.34 -13.37
C GLY A 165 12.95 -21.99 -14.08
N ARG A 166 13.95 -21.12 -13.82
CA ARG A 166 14.13 -19.86 -14.56
C ARG A 166 14.26 -20.10 -16.06
N ILE A 167 13.58 -19.30 -16.87
CA ILE A 167 13.54 -19.42 -18.33
C ILE A 167 14.71 -18.70 -19.02
N ALA A 168 15.43 -17.84 -18.29
CA ALA A 168 16.67 -17.21 -18.73
C ALA A 168 17.54 -16.75 -17.54
N ASP A 169 18.86 -16.64 -17.77
CA ASP A 169 19.83 -16.08 -16.82
C ASP A 169 20.87 -15.28 -17.62
N VAL A 170 20.77 -13.95 -17.58
CA VAL A 170 21.58 -13.04 -18.38
C VAL A 170 22.50 -12.26 -17.46
N THR A 171 23.79 -12.21 -17.80
CA THR A 171 24.78 -11.43 -17.05
C THR A 171 25.36 -10.34 -17.94
N VAL A 172 25.27 -9.09 -17.48
CA VAL A 172 26.00 -7.93 -18.01
C VAL A 172 27.12 -7.60 -17.03
N GLN A 173 28.37 -7.65 -17.50
CA GLN A 173 29.53 -7.47 -16.62
C GLN A 173 30.68 -6.72 -17.29
N LEU A 174 31.50 -6.08 -16.47
CA LEU A 174 32.79 -5.56 -16.92
C LEU A 174 33.82 -6.69 -17.02
N ALA A 175 34.84 -6.48 -17.86
CA ALA A 175 35.98 -7.39 -17.92
C ALA A 175 36.76 -7.45 -16.58
N ASP A 176 36.79 -6.35 -15.83
CA ASP A 176 37.39 -6.25 -14.49
C ASP A 176 36.44 -5.48 -13.55
N PRO A 177 35.46 -6.17 -12.92
CA PRO A 177 34.53 -5.52 -12.00
C PRO A 177 35.24 -5.01 -10.74
N ARG A 178 35.11 -3.70 -10.47
CA ARG A 178 35.69 -3.05 -9.28
C ARG A 178 34.95 -1.75 -8.93
N PRO A 179 34.93 -1.31 -7.66
CA PRO A 179 34.14 -0.15 -7.22
C PRO A 179 34.38 1.16 -7.98
N THR A 180 35.59 1.37 -8.51
CA THR A 180 36.02 2.60 -9.21
C THR A 180 36.16 2.40 -10.73
N ALA A 181 35.52 1.35 -11.28
CA ALA A 181 35.64 1.03 -12.70
C ALA A 181 34.99 2.08 -13.62
N ILE A 182 33.86 2.65 -13.20
CA ILE A 182 33.13 3.67 -13.97
C ILE A 182 33.79 5.02 -13.73
N ARG A 183 34.30 5.65 -14.80
CA ARG A 183 35.07 6.90 -14.72
C ARG A 183 34.51 8.03 -15.59
N SER A 184 33.51 7.74 -16.41
CA SER A 184 32.86 8.72 -17.28
C SER A 184 31.38 8.42 -17.53
N LEU A 185 30.65 9.40 -18.05
CA LEU A 185 29.29 9.17 -18.57
C LEU A 185 29.27 8.17 -19.76
N ALA A 186 30.36 8.10 -20.52
CA ALA A 186 30.48 7.14 -21.62
C ALA A 186 30.56 5.68 -21.10
N ASP A 187 31.19 5.46 -19.95
CA ASP A 187 31.18 4.15 -19.27
C ASP A 187 29.76 3.78 -18.81
N VAL A 188 29.06 4.71 -18.18
CA VAL A 188 27.65 4.52 -17.77
C VAL A 188 26.78 4.19 -18.99
N ALA A 189 26.97 4.91 -20.09
CA ALA A 189 26.23 4.68 -21.34
C ALA A 189 26.51 3.30 -21.94
N ALA A 190 27.76 2.81 -21.88
CA ALA A 190 28.12 1.48 -22.36
C ALA A 190 27.40 0.38 -21.56
N VAL A 191 27.36 0.49 -20.22
CA VAL A 191 26.62 -0.47 -19.38
C VAL A 191 25.13 -0.39 -19.62
N ARG A 192 24.58 0.84 -19.69
CA ARG A 192 23.16 1.10 -19.99
C ARG A 192 22.73 0.44 -21.29
N GLN A 193 23.54 0.59 -22.35
CA GLN A 193 23.26 -0.01 -23.65
C GLN A 193 23.24 -1.54 -23.59
N ALA A 194 24.23 -2.16 -22.93
CA ALA A 194 24.26 -3.61 -22.77
C ALA A 194 23.05 -4.15 -22.00
N VAL A 195 22.61 -3.45 -20.94
CA VAL A 195 21.41 -3.80 -20.18
C VAL A 195 20.14 -3.65 -21.01
N ARG A 196 20.01 -2.55 -21.77
CA ARG A 196 18.90 -2.33 -22.70
C ARG A 196 18.78 -3.47 -23.72
N GLU A 197 19.90 -3.88 -24.30
CA GLU A 197 19.94 -4.98 -25.27
C GLU A 197 19.56 -6.33 -24.62
N ALA A 198 20.06 -6.60 -23.42
CA ALA A 198 19.70 -7.79 -22.65
C ALA A 198 18.20 -7.84 -22.34
N LEU A 199 17.62 -6.75 -21.85
CA LEU A 199 16.18 -6.63 -21.59
C LEU A 199 15.35 -6.75 -22.87
N GLY A 200 15.80 -6.16 -23.97
CA GLY A 200 15.16 -6.29 -25.28
C GLY A 200 15.09 -7.74 -25.74
N LYS A 201 16.21 -8.47 -25.65
CA LYS A 201 16.29 -9.90 -25.99
C LYS A 201 15.43 -10.77 -25.09
N LEU A 202 15.37 -10.48 -23.79
CA LEU A 202 14.45 -11.17 -22.88
C LEU A 202 12.99 -10.99 -23.32
N ARG A 203 12.56 -9.75 -23.60
CA ARG A 203 11.20 -9.46 -24.05
C ARG A 203 10.85 -10.14 -25.37
N GLU A 204 11.79 -10.16 -26.31
CA GLU A 204 11.59 -10.76 -27.63
C GLU A 204 11.54 -12.30 -27.58
N LEU A 205 12.47 -12.91 -26.83
CA LEU A 205 12.73 -14.35 -26.89
C LEU A 205 12.08 -15.13 -25.74
N ARG A 206 11.57 -14.45 -24.72
CA ARG A 206 10.83 -15.04 -23.59
C ARG A 206 9.46 -14.35 -23.44
N PRO A 207 8.52 -14.54 -24.38
CA PRO A 207 7.18 -13.95 -24.31
C PRO A 207 6.37 -14.36 -23.07
N GLY A 208 6.68 -15.51 -22.44
CA GLY A 208 6.07 -15.97 -21.19
C GLY A 208 6.78 -15.47 -19.92
N LEU A 209 7.64 -14.45 -20.03
CA LEU A 209 8.37 -13.90 -18.89
C LEU A 209 7.41 -13.23 -17.90
N ASP A 210 7.37 -13.73 -16.67
CA ASP A 210 6.49 -13.20 -15.62
C ASP A 210 7.21 -12.17 -14.73
N ARG A 211 8.48 -12.44 -14.40
CA ARG A 211 9.30 -11.60 -13.52
C ARG A 211 10.78 -11.64 -13.87
N ILE A 212 11.48 -10.55 -13.59
CA ILE A 212 12.95 -10.49 -13.59
C ILE A 212 13.48 -10.37 -12.16
N HIS A 213 14.38 -11.27 -11.77
CA HIS A 213 15.20 -11.15 -10.57
C HIS A 213 16.47 -10.38 -10.90
N LEU A 214 16.56 -9.12 -10.45
CA LEU A 214 17.66 -8.21 -10.71
C LEU A 214 18.67 -8.22 -9.56
N PHE A 215 19.85 -8.78 -9.85
CA PHE A 215 21.02 -8.68 -8.98
C PHE A 215 21.95 -7.61 -9.54
N ILE A 216 22.24 -6.59 -8.75
CA ILE A 216 23.07 -5.47 -9.19
C ILE A 216 24.14 -5.16 -8.15
N ALA A 217 25.38 -5.15 -8.62
CA ALA A 217 26.55 -4.69 -7.89
C ALA A 217 27.23 -3.63 -8.74
N ALA A 218 26.83 -2.37 -8.57
CA ALA A 218 27.24 -1.27 -9.43
C ALA A 218 27.24 0.06 -8.66
N PRO A 219 27.96 1.10 -9.13
CA PRO A 219 27.85 2.43 -8.55
C PRO A 219 26.46 3.03 -8.80
N VAL A 220 26.13 4.12 -8.10
CA VAL A 220 24.78 4.70 -8.10
C VAL A 220 24.35 5.20 -9.47
N SER A 221 25.30 5.72 -10.26
CA SER A 221 25.06 6.17 -11.63
C SER A 221 24.48 5.05 -12.50
N VAL A 222 25.11 3.86 -12.44
CA VAL A 222 24.69 2.67 -13.16
C VAL A 222 23.37 2.13 -12.59
N CYS A 223 23.21 2.08 -11.27
CA CYS A 223 21.96 1.63 -10.63
C CYS A 223 20.76 2.46 -11.11
N PHE A 224 20.92 3.79 -11.16
CA PHE A 224 19.85 4.70 -11.57
C PHE A 224 19.46 4.48 -13.03
N VAL A 225 20.43 4.45 -13.95
CA VAL A 225 20.12 4.26 -15.37
C VAL A 225 19.59 2.87 -15.67
N VAL A 226 20.03 1.83 -14.95
CA VAL A 226 19.46 0.48 -15.05
C VAL A 226 17.99 0.50 -14.63
N GLY A 227 17.65 1.21 -13.55
CA GLY A 227 16.27 1.47 -13.16
C GLY A 227 15.44 2.04 -14.32
N GLN A 228 15.95 3.10 -14.98
CA GLN A 228 15.28 3.69 -16.13
C GLN A 228 15.06 2.68 -17.28
N GLU A 229 16.03 1.80 -17.56
CA GLU A 229 15.91 0.79 -18.63
C GLU A 229 14.86 -0.31 -18.35
N LEU A 230 14.41 -0.48 -17.11
CA LEU A 230 13.39 -1.48 -16.78
C LEU A 230 12.05 -1.19 -17.49
N ARG A 231 11.74 0.07 -17.78
CA ARG A 231 10.51 0.52 -18.48
C ARG A 231 9.24 -0.15 -17.93
N LEU A 232 9.08 -0.10 -16.61
CA LEU A 232 8.08 -0.87 -15.85
C LEU A 232 6.66 -0.78 -16.41
N ARG A 233 6.24 0.38 -16.95
CA ARG A 233 4.92 0.58 -17.59
C ARG A 233 4.59 -0.40 -18.71
N SER A 234 5.62 -0.85 -19.43
CA SER A 234 5.51 -1.79 -20.55
C SER A 234 6.30 -3.08 -20.29
N GLY A 235 6.76 -3.25 -19.05
CA GLY A 235 7.65 -4.31 -18.63
C GLY A 235 6.93 -5.35 -17.77
N VAL A 236 7.74 -6.22 -17.19
CA VAL A 236 7.33 -7.24 -16.22
C VAL A 236 7.72 -6.80 -14.82
N THR A 237 7.21 -7.49 -13.80
CA THR A 237 7.63 -7.24 -12.41
C THR A 237 9.13 -7.47 -12.27
N VAL A 238 9.82 -6.60 -11.53
CA VAL A 238 11.27 -6.72 -11.27
C VAL A 238 11.53 -6.79 -9.77
N VAL A 239 12.12 -7.88 -9.30
CA VAL A 239 12.52 -8.04 -7.89
C VAL A 239 13.99 -7.69 -7.76
N THR A 240 14.30 -6.68 -6.95
CA THR A 240 15.68 -6.28 -6.62
C THR A 240 16.18 -7.04 -5.41
N TYR A 241 17.50 -7.17 -5.29
CA TYR A 241 18.16 -7.85 -4.17
C TYR A 241 19.16 -6.94 -3.46
N ARG A 242 19.23 -7.06 -2.14
CA ARG A 242 20.30 -6.45 -1.34
C ARG A 242 21.30 -7.52 -0.93
N PHE A 243 22.57 -7.26 -1.24
CA PHE A 243 23.70 -8.07 -0.81
C PHE A 243 24.22 -7.62 0.56
N ARG A 244 24.44 -8.59 1.45
CA ARG A 244 25.21 -8.46 2.70
C ARG A 244 25.99 -9.75 2.91
N SER A 245 27.32 -9.65 3.05
CA SER A 245 28.14 -10.81 3.41
C SER A 245 27.74 -11.32 4.79
N LYS A 246 27.33 -12.58 4.89
CA LYS A 246 26.88 -13.21 6.14
C LYS A 246 27.60 -14.53 6.37
N ALA A 247 27.78 -14.87 7.65
CA ALA A 247 28.30 -16.17 8.06
C ALA A 247 27.23 -17.27 7.93
N ASP A 248 25.96 -16.93 8.23
CA ASP A 248 24.83 -17.84 8.20
C ASP A 248 23.71 -17.32 7.28
N GLY A 249 23.19 -18.19 6.41
CA GLY A 249 22.12 -17.89 5.46
C GLY A 249 22.57 -17.28 4.12
N PRO A 250 21.64 -16.96 3.21
CA PRO A 250 21.98 -16.40 1.90
C PRO A 250 22.52 -14.96 2.03
N ASN A 251 23.53 -14.63 1.21
CA ASN A 251 24.09 -13.28 1.15
C ASN A 251 23.12 -12.26 0.54
N ASN A 252 22.23 -12.72 -0.35
CA ASN A 252 21.19 -11.91 -0.94
C ASN A 252 19.89 -12.05 -0.16
N ARG A 253 19.13 -10.96 -0.11
CA ARG A 253 17.74 -10.94 0.32
C ARG A 253 16.94 -10.08 -0.65
N GLU A 254 15.73 -10.53 -0.97
CA GLU A 254 14.78 -9.71 -1.73
C GLU A 254 14.62 -8.34 -1.06
N ALA A 255 14.59 -7.31 -1.90
CA ALA A 255 14.45 -5.93 -1.48
C ALA A 255 13.14 -5.36 -2.02
N ILE A 256 13.23 -4.47 -2.99
CA ILE A 256 12.08 -3.80 -3.60
C ILE A 256 11.54 -4.64 -4.77
N THR A 257 10.21 -4.80 -4.83
CA THR A 257 9.52 -5.46 -5.94
C THR A 257 8.82 -4.42 -6.79
N LEU A 258 9.45 -4.07 -7.91
CA LEU A 258 8.97 -3.03 -8.80
C LEU A 258 7.89 -3.60 -9.73
N THR A 259 6.65 -3.15 -9.58
CA THR A 259 5.53 -3.63 -10.41
C THR A 259 5.10 -2.62 -11.50
N PRO A 260 4.50 -3.09 -12.60
CA PRO A 260 3.85 -2.19 -13.57
C PRO A 260 2.73 -1.33 -12.95
N GLY A 261 2.05 -1.84 -11.90
CA GLY A 261 1.01 -1.12 -11.16
C GLY A 261 1.57 0.09 -10.43
N GLU A 262 2.57 -0.11 -9.58
CA GLU A 262 3.24 0.98 -8.83
C GLU A 262 3.90 2.00 -9.76
N ALA A 263 4.47 1.55 -10.88
CA ALA A 263 4.98 2.45 -11.90
C ALA A 263 3.87 3.30 -12.56
N SER A 264 2.66 2.77 -12.68
CA SER A 264 1.49 3.51 -13.16
C SER A 264 0.96 4.48 -12.10
N THR A 265 0.97 4.10 -10.84
CA THR A 265 0.59 4.94 -9.69
C THR A 265 1.58 6.09 -9.50
N ALA A 266 2.87 5.82 -9.62
CA ALA A 266 3.89 6.85 -9.74
C ALA A 266 3.54 7.75 -10.93
N ALA A 267 3.39 7.19 -12.13
CA ALA A 267 3.20 7.93 -13.37
C ALA A 267 1.83 8.61 -13.53
N ARG A 268 0.93 8.56 -12.56
CA ARG A 268 -0.25 9.41 -12.52
C ARG A 268 0.06 10.64 -11.66
N PRO A 269 0.40 11.79 -12.27
CA PRO A 269 0.27 13.06 -11.60
C PRO A 269 -1.12 13.16 -10.99
N ILE A 270 -1.22 13.69 -9.77
CA ILE A 270 -2.52 14.25 -9.38
C ILE A 270 -2.69 15.47 -10.29
N THR A 271 -3.62 15.38 -11.23
CA THR A 271 -3.88 16.47 -12.17
C THR A 271 -4.41 17.69 -11.42
N ASP A 272 -4.32 18.89 -12.01
CA ASP A 272 -4.93 20.08 -11.40
C ASP A 272 -6.44 19.91 -11.18
N GLU A 273 -7.10 19.14 -12.05
CA GLU A 273 -8.51 18.75 -11.90
C GLU A 273 -8.71 17.89 -10.65
N GLN A 274 -7.89 16.86 -10.46
CA GLN A 274 -7.95 16.01 -9.27
C GLN A 274 -7.56 16.76 -7.98
N ARG A 275 -6.63 17.72 -8.04
CA ARG A 275 -6.33 18.62 -6.91
C ARG A 275 -7.54 19.48 -6.56
N ALA A 276 -8.24 20.02 -7.56
CA ALA A 276 -9.46 20.78 -7.35
C ALA A 276 -10.60 19.91 -6.79
N GLU A 277 -10.72 18.67 -7.27
CA GLU A 277 -11.66 17.67 -6.77
C GLU A 277 -11.37 17.32 -5.30
N ALA A 278 -10.12 17.00 -4.97
CA ALA A 278 -9.68 16.76 -3.59
C ALA A 278 -9.94 17.97 -2.69
N ALA A 279 -9.65 19.19 -3.17
CA ALA A 279 -9.97 20.43 -2.45
C ALA A 279 -11.47 20.58 -2.19
N SER A 280 -12.32 20.28 -3.19
CA SER A 280 -13.78 20.31 -3.04
C SER A 280 -14.27 19.31 -1.98
N VAL A 281 -13.73 18.08 -1.98
CA VAL A 281 -14.07 17.06 -0.98
C VAL A 281 -13.62 17.47 0.42
N ARG A 282 -12.43 18.07 0.56
CA ARG A 282 -11.89 18.60 1.82
C ARG A 282 -12.75 19.73 2.38
N GLU A 283 -13.06 20.72 1.55
CA GLU A 283 -13.78 21.94 1.95
C GLU A 283 -15.28 21.71 2.15
N GLY A 284 -15.86 20.78 1.40
CA GLY A 284 -17.27 20.40 1.48
C GLY A 284 -17.50 19.23 2.44
N ALA A 285 -17.40 18.01 1.91
CA ALA A 285 -17.84 16.78 2.58
C ALA A 285 -17.12 16.56 3.92
N TRP A 286 -15.80 16.71 3.97
CA TRP A 286 -15.03 16.48 5.19
C TRP A 286 -15.35 17.48 6.30
N ARG A 287 -15.36 18.78 6.00
CA ARG A 287 -15.72 19.82 6.99
C ARG A 287 -17.16 19.66 7.48
N LYS A 288 -18.07 19.22 6.61
CA LYS A 288 -19.44 18.92 6.99
C LYS A 288 -19.48 17.71 7.94
N ALA A 289 -18.88 16.59 7.54
CA ALA A 289 -18.89 15.35 8.32
C ALA A 289 -18.27 15.52 9.71
N VAL A 290 -17.08 16.14 9.83
CA VAL A 290 -16.43 16.40 11.13
C VAL A 290 -17.31 17.28 12.02
N ARG A 291 -17.91 18.34 11.46
CA ARG A 291 -18.83 19.21 12.21
C ARG A 291 -20.08 18.47 12.68
N ASP A 292 -20.63 17.60 11.85
CA ASP A 292 -21.80 16.79 12.17
C ASP A 292 -21.48 15.77 13.26
N ILE A 293 -20.29 15.16 13.24
CA ILE A 293 -19.78 14.26 14.28
C ILE A 293 -19.58 14.98 15.61
N VAL A 294 -18.95 16.15 15.61
CA VAL A 294 -18.77 16.96 16.83
C VAL A 294 -20.13 17.33 17.43
N ARG A 295 -21.10 17.74 16.60
CA ARG A 295 -22.47 18.03 17.07
C ARG A 295 -23.17 16.79 17.63
N TYR A 296 -23.03 15.67 16.93
CA TYR A 296 -23.57 14.37 17.34
C TYR A 296 -23.03 13.97 18.72
N ALA A 297 -21.71 14.01 18.91
CA ALA A 297 -21.06 13.68 20.17
C ALA A 297 -21.52 14.59 21.32
N ALA A 298 -21.64 15.90 21.07
CA ALA A 298 -22.13 16.86 22.07
C ALA A 298 -23.61 16.60 22.46
N THR A 299 -24.46 16.26 21.48
CA THR A 299 -25.88 15.94 21.72
C THR A 299 -26.02 14.64 22.52
N GLN A 300 -25.25 13.63 22.14
CA GLN A 300 -25.10 12.37 22.87
C GLN A 300 -24.72 12.63 24.33
N GLU A 301 -23.67 13.43 24.59
CA GLU A 301 -23.23 13.75 25.94
C GLU A 301 -24.31 14.48 26.78
N GLN A 302 -24.99 15.45 26.18
CA GLN A 302 -26.01 16.26 26.85
C GLN A 302 -27.26 15.44 27.19
N SER A 303 -27.61 14.46 26.35
CA SER A 303 -28.79 13.61 26.53
C SER A 303 -28.54 12.41 27.45
N ALA A 304 -27.28 12.05 27.69
CA ALA A 304 -26.93 10.87 28.46
C ALA A 304 -27.24 11.04 29.97
N GLN A 305 -27.87 10.02 30.56
CA GLN A 305 -28.03 9.92 32.00
C GLN A 305 -26.70 9.45 32.61
N LYS A 306 -25.97 10.36 33.28
CA LYS A 306 -24.66 10.06 33.88
C LYS A 306 -24.81 9.45 35.28
N PRO A 307 -23.95 8.48 35.68
CA PRO A 307 -22.82 7.93 34.94
C PRO A 307 -23.26 6.93 33.85
N VAL A 308 -22.54 6.93 32.72
CA VAL A 308 -22.74 5.95 31.63
C VAL A 308 -21.80 4.77 31.89
N GLU A 309 -22.36 3.58 32.08
CA GLU A 309 -21.58 2.38 32.38
C GLU A 309 -21.10 1.68 31.10
N ARG A 310 -21.91 1.71 30.04
CA ARG A 310 -21.59 1.13 28.73
C ARG A 310 -21.72 2.17 27.63
N TRP A 311 -20.75 2.23 26.72
CA TRP A 311 -20.69 3.21 25.63
C TRP A 311 -21.93 3.24 24.72
N TYR A 312 -22.63 2.11 24.61
CA TYR A 312 -23.79 1.96 23.75
C TYR A 312 -25.13 2.32 24.42
N GLU A 313 -25.18 2.51 25.75
CA GLU A 313 -26.42 2.90 26.45
C GLU A 313 -27.05 4.19 25.93
N PRO A 314 -26.28 5.22 25.54
CA PRO A 314 -26.81 6.45 24.96
C PRO A 314 -27.40 6.31 23.54
N LEU A 315 -27.16 5.18 22.85
CA LEU A 315 -27.74 4.93 21.52
C LEU A 315 -29.25 4.70 21.63
N LEU A 316 -30.02 5.10 20.62
CA LEU A 316 -31.49 4.94 20.62
C LEU A 316 -31.96 3.47 20.67
N PHE A 317 -31.09 2.53 20.31
CA PHE A 317 -31.29 1.08 20.39
C PHE A 317 -30.37 0.44 21.45
N GLY A 318 -29.75 1.22 22.35
CA GLY A 318 -28.83 0.74 23.38
C GLY A 318 -29.43 -0.30 24.32
N GLY A 319 -30.75 -0.30 24.50
CA GLY A 319 -31.48 -1.33 25.25
C GLY A 319 -31.32 -2.74 24.65
N GLN A 320 -31.31 -2.86 23.32
CA GLN A 320 -31.16 -4.12 22.59
C GLN A 320 -29.72 -4.65 22.69
N LEU A 321 -28.76 -3.76 22.94
CA LEU A 321 -27.34 -4.09 23.12
C LEU A 321 -26.99 -4.52 24.55
N ARG A 322 -27.90 -4.41 25.52
CA ARG A 322 -27.64 -4.84 26.92
C ARG A 322 -27.40 -6.33 27.07
N ALA A 323 -28.14 -7.15 26.34
CA ALA A 323 -28.01 -8.60 26.38
C ALA A 323 -26.73 -9.11 25.69
N PRO A 324 -26.38 -8.64 24.48
CA PRO A 324 -25.14 -9.07 23.82
C PRO A 324 -23.88 -8.36 24.35
N ASP A 325 -24.02 -7.20 25.02
CA ASP A 325 -22.94 -6.46 25.70
C ASP A 325 -21.64 -6.32 24.88
N PRO A 326 -21.70 -5.70 23.68
CA PRO A 326 -20.54 -5.63 22.78
C PRO A 326 -19.42 -4.76 23.37
N PHE A 327 -18.27 -5.40 23.61
CA PHE A 327 -17.02 -4.74 24.01
C PHE A 327 -17.22 -3.69 25.12
N PRO A 328 -17.63 -4.12 26.32
CA PRO A 328 -18.06 -3.22 27.37
C PRO A 328 -17.09 -2.10 27.81
N PRO A 329 -15.75 -2.24 27.69
CA PRO A 329 -14.81 -1.20 28.17
C PRO A 329 -14.63 -0.01 27.24
N LEU A 330 -15.26 0.02 26.05
CA LEU A 330 -15.07 1.14 25.11
C LEU A 330 -15.63 2.45 25.68
N PRO A 331 -15.08 3.61 25.27
CA PRO A 331 -15.59 4.92 25.67
C PRO A 331 -16.84 5.32 24.88
N PRO A 332 -17.75 6.12 25.48
CA PRO A 332 -18.81 6.79 24.71
C PRO A 332 -18.19 7.79 23.71
N ILE A 333 -18.95 8.16 22.68
CA ILE A 333 -18.43 8.96 21.55
C ILE A 333 -17.81 10.31 21.96
N TRP A 334 -18.36 10.98 22.96
CA TRP A 334 -17.80 12.24 23.49
C TRP A 334 -16.50 12.06 24.29
N GLY A 335 -16.10 10.82 24.56
CA GLY A 335 -14.80 10.49 25.17
C GLY A 335 -13.67 10.33 24.15
N VAL A 336 -14.00 10.28 22.86
CA VAL A 336 -13.03 10.12 21.75
C VAL A 336 -13.15 11.19 20.67
N VAL A 337 -14.24 11.95 20.67
CA VAL A 337 -14.44 13.11 19.79
C VAL A 337 -14.28 14.39 20.59
N GLU A 338 -13.29 15.20 20.22
CA GLU A 338 -13.02 16.48 20.86
C GLU A 338 -13.87 17.61 20.25
N GLY A 339 -14.44 18.47 21.09
CA GLY A 339 -15.38 19.51 20.67
C GLY A 339 -14.78 20.58 19.73
N LYS A 340 -13.45 20.65 19.64
CA LYS A 340 -12.70 21.54 18.75
C LYS A 340 -12.14 20.87 17.50
N MET A 341 -12.46 19.59 17.26
CA MET A 341 -12.00 18.89 16.05
C MET A 341 -12.42 19.65 14.80
N ALA A 342 -11.48 19.82 13.88
CA ALA A 342 -11.67 20.53 12.62
C ALA A 342 -10.89 19.83 11.49
N VAL A 343 -10.94 20.38 10.28
CA VAL A 343 -10.20 19.90 9.11
C VAL A 343 -9.22 20.99 8.71
N SER A 344 -7.95 20.64 8.49
CA SER A 344 -6.93 21.58 8.06
C SER A 344 -7.19 22.08 6.65
N ASP A 345 -6.90 23.35 6.39
CA ASP A 345 -6.99 23.95 5.05
C ASP A 345 -5.85 23.45 4.12
N VAL A 346 -4.76 22.96 4.70
CA VAL A 346 -3.54 22.59 3.96
C VAL A 346 -3.54 21.09 3.67
N PRO A 347 -3.37 20.67 2.40
CA PRO A 347 -3.18 19.27 2.05
C PRO A 347 -1.96 18.67 2.77
N LEU A 348 -2.13 17.46 3.33
CA LEU A 348 -1.02 16.72 3.91
C LEU A 348 -0.17 16.12 2.80
N VAL A 349 1.14 16.36 2.84
CA VAL A 349 2.12 15.69 1.97
C VAL A 349 2.83 14.61 2.79
N SER A 350 2.29 13.39 2.74
CA SER A 350 2.73 12.25 3.56
C SER A 350 2.36 10.92 2.87
N THR A 351 3.08 9.85 3.19
CA THR A 351 2.72 8.47 2.82
C THR A 351 1.58 7.93 3.69
N GLU A 352 1.45 8.46 4.91
CA GLU A 352 0.28 8.19 5.76
C GLU A 352 -0.92 8.99 5.22
N PRO A 353 -2.09 8.37 5.04
CA PRO A 353 -3.22 8.99 4.36
C PRO A 353 -3.78 10.21 5.12
N TYR A 354 -3.55 10.28 6.44
CA TYR A 354 -4.00 11.37 7.30
C TYR A 354 -3.09 11.59 8.52
N GLY A 355 -3.33 12.68 9.25
CA GLY A 355 -2.82 12.92 10.60
C GLY A 355 -3.80 13.74 11.44
N LEU A 356 -3.80 13.52 12.75
CA LEU A 356 -4.61 14.30 13.71
C LEU A 356 -3.72 14.72 14.91
N PRO A 357 -2.97 15.83 14.80
CA PRO A 357 -2.10 16.32 15.87
C PRO A 357 -2.94 16.76 17.09
N LYS A 358 -2.54 16.35 18.30
CA LYS A 358 -3.27 16.69 19.54
C LYS A 358 -3.16 18.17 19.93
N GLU A 359 -2.21 18.88 19.34
CA GLU A 359 -2.02 20.31 19.55
C GLU A 359 -3.13 21.11 18.84
N SER A 360 -3.45 20.76 17.59
CA SER A 360 -4.44 21.46 16.76
C SER A 360 -5.82 20.82 16.81
N TRP A 361 -5.91 19.48 16.92
CA TRP A 361 -7.12 18.71 16.65
C TRP A 361 -7.70 18.94 15.24
N GLU A 362 -6.81 19.24 14.29
CA GLU A 362 -7.16 19.37 12.88
C GLU A 362 -6.79 18.11 12.11
N TRP A 363 -7.76 17.53 11.42
CA TRP A 363 -7.54 16.48 10.44
C TRP A 363 -6.71 17.02 9.28
N GLN A 364 -5.50 16.51 9.13
CA GLN A 364 -4.60 16.76 8.01
C GLN A 364 -4.75 15.60 7.02
N LEU A 365 -5.13 15.87 5.77
CA LEU A 365 -5.58 14.85 4.82
C LEU A 365 -4.79 14.94 3.51
N THR A 366 -4.30 13.80 3.04
CA THR A 366 -3.66 13.69 1.72
C THR A 366 -4.70 13.80 0.60
N ASP A 367 -4.30 14.30 -0.58
CA ASP A 367 -5.20 14.32 -1.74
C ASP A 367 -5.59 12.90 -2.19
N GLY A 368 -4.69 11.93 -2.04
CA GLY A 368 -4.96 10.52 -2.35
C GLY A 368 -6.14 9.96 -1.56
N LEU A 369 -6.14 10.14 -0.23
CA LEU A 369 -7.26 9.71 0.63
C LEU A 369 -8.60 10.30 0.17
N LEU A 370 -8.61 11.60 -0.12
CA LEU A 370 -9.81 12.33 -0.52
C LEU A 370 -10.36 11.83 -1.85
N LEU A 371 -9.47 11.63 -2.83
CA LEU A 371 -9.82 11.09 -4.15
C LEU A 371 -10.32 9.65 -4.05
N SER A 372 -9.75 8.83 -3.16
CA SER A 372 -10.16 7.45 -2.98
C SER A 372 -11.53 7.32 -2.32
N GLN A 373 -11.84 8.17 -1.33
CA GLN A 373 -13.19 8.27 -0.77
C GLN A 373 -14.20 8.80 -1.79
N HIS A 374 -13.82 9.81 -2.57
CA HIS A 374 -14.67 10.35 -3.65
C HIS A 374 -14.97 9.28 -4.70
N ALA A 375 -13.94 8.58 -5.19
CA ALA A 375 -14.07 7.50 -6.16
C ALA A 375 -14.96 6.36 -5.63
N ALA A 376 -14.84 6.02 -4.34
CA ALA A 376 -15.69 5.01 -3.71
C ALA A 376 -17.17 5.42 -3.68
N ALA A 377 -17.48 6.73 -3.65
CA ALA A 377 -18.83 7.27 -3.67
C ALA A 377 -19.41 7.49 -5.08
N LEU A 378 -18.64 7.23 -6.14
CA LEU A 378 -19.14 7.30 -7.52
C LEU A 378 -20.00 6.08 -7.87
N SER A 379 -21.08 6.31 -8.61
CA SER A 379 -21.85 5.29 -9.30
C SER A 379 -21.16 4.83 -10.59
N ALA A 380 -21.69 3.78 -11.24
CA ALA A 380 -21.13 3.25 -12.49
C ALA A 380 -21.13 4.26 -13.65
N ASP A 381 -22.08 5.20 -13.66
CA ASP A 381 -22.16 6.34 -14.59
C ASP A 381 -21.34 7.56 -14.13
N ARG A 382 -20.52 7.41 -13.09
CA ARG A 382 -19.66 8.45 -12.49
C ARG A 382 -20.43 9.63 -11.88
N THR A 383 -21.67 9.39 -11.46
CA THR A 383 -22.43 10.35 -10.65
C THR A 383 -22.01 10.22 -9.20
N LEU A 384 -21.74 11.35 -8.52
CA LEU A 384 -21.39 11.34 -7.10
C LEU A 384 -22.64 11.12 -6.25
N ASP A 385 -22.61 10.09 -5.41
CA ASP A 385 -23.54 9.94 -4.30
C ASP A 385 -22.99 10.69 -3.07
N GLU A 386 -23.40 11.96 -2.93
CA GLU A 386 -22.96 12.82 -1.83
C GLU A 386 -23.32 12.24 -0.45
N ALA A 387 -24.46 11.56 -0.35
CA ALA A 387 -24.90 10.96 0.91
C ALA A 387 -24.02 9.77 1.29
N LEU A 388 -23.61 8.96 0.31
CA LEU A 388 -22.64 7.89 0.52
C LEU A 388 -21.27 8.45 0.88
N LEU A 389 -20.78 9.48 0.20
CA LEU A 389 -19.49 10.12 0.53
C LEU A 389 -19.47 10.59 1.99
N ASP A 390 -20.53 11.28 2.41
CA ASP A 390 -20.72 11.73 3.78
C ASP A 390 -20.70 10.57 4.79
N ARG A 391 -21.34 9.42 4.46
CA ARG A 391 -21.33 8.22 5.31
C ARG A 391 -19.95 7.58 5.39
N LEU A 392 -19.24 7.46 4.26
CA LEU A 392 -17.89 6.89 4.22
C LEU A 392 -16.92 7.71 5.08
N ILE A 393 -17.01 9.04 5.03
CA ILE A 393 -16.19 9.93 5.87
C ILE A 393 -16.57 9.76 7.34
N ARG A 394 -17.87 9.67 7.69
CA ARG A 394 -18.27 9.49 9.09
C ARG A 394 -17.81 8.15 9.66
N LEU A 395 -17.99 7.06 8.92
CA LEU A 395 -17.50 5.74 9.28
C LEU A 395 -15.99 5.78 9.55
N PHE A 396 -15.23 6.44 8.67
CA PHE A 396 -13.80 6.63 8.84
C PHE A 396 -13.46 7.41 10.12
N VAL A 397 -14.09 8.57 10.34
CA VAL A 397 -13.79 9.40 11.52
C VAL A 397 -14.19 8.69 12.82
N PHE A 398 -15.34 8.03 12.88
CA PHE A 398 -15.74 7.25 14.06
C PHE A 398 -14.75 6.11 14.36
N HIS A 399 -14.28 5.42 13.33
CA HIS A 399 -13.29 4.34 13.44
C HIS A 399 -11.97 4.86 14.00
N GLU A 400 -11.40 5.88 13.35
CA GLU A 400 -10.09 6.42 13.72
C GLU A 400 -10.10 7.16 15.07
N SER A 401 -11.20 7.85 15.42
CA SER A 401 -11.36 8.44 16.76
C SER A 401 -11.26 7.39 17.87
N LEU A 402 -11.80 6.18 17.66
CA LEU A 402 -11.67 5.11 18.67
C LEU A 402 -10.24 4.59 18.79
N HIS A 403 -9.45 4.57 17.70
CA HIS A 403 -8.06 4.11 17.76
C HIS A 403 -7.18 4.96 18.69
N GLU A 404 -7.56 6.21 18.98
CA GLU A 404 -6.92 6.98 20.04
C GLU A 404 -7.03 6.31 21.41
N HIS A 405 -8.22 5.79 21.75
CA HIS A 405 -8.45 5.05 23.00
C HIS A 405 -7.66 3.73 23.02
N HIS A 406 -7.54 3.06 21.88
CA HIS A 406 -6.76 1.83 21.75
C HIS A 406 -5.24 2.03 21.86
N ALA A 407 -4.77 3.26 22.07
CA ALA A 407 -3.35 3.62 22.13
C ALA A 407 -2.56 3.14 20.90
N LEU A 408 -3.22 3.00 19.75
CA LEU A 408 -2.59 2.77 18.46
C LEU A 408 -2.10 4.12 17.93
N THR A 409 -1.00 4.61 18.50
CA THR A 409 -0.33 5.82 18.03
C THR A 409 0.85 5.44 17.13
N LYS A 410 1.34 6.37 16.32
CA LYS A 410 2.56 6.21 15.50
C LYS A 410 3.77 5.65 16.28
N TYR A 411 3.83 5.86 17.59
CA TYR A 411 4.92 5.39 18.45
C TYR A 411 4.75 3.95 18.97
N THR A 412 3.53 3.40 18.97
CA THR A 412 3.25 2.00 19.34
C THR A 412 3.10 1.09 18.12
N ALA A 413 2.65 1.63 16.97
CA ALA A 413 2.42 0.88 15.72
C ALA A 413 3.68 0.17 15.17
N ALA A 414 4.87 0.75 15.34
CA ALA A 414 6.14 0.22 14.80
C ALA A 414 6.54 -1.16 15.35
N ALA A 415 6.02 -1.56 16.53
CA ALA A 415 6.20 -2.90 17.09
C ALA A 415 4.91 -3.75 17.07
N VAL A 416 3.74 -3.12 16.94
CA VAL A 416 2.43 -3.79 17.03
C VAL A 416 2.07 -4.56 15.74
N GLY A 417 2.67 -4.23 14.60
CA GLY A 417 2.42 -4.90 13.31
C GLY A 417 2.58 -6.44 13.28
N ARG A 418 3.28 -7.02 14.27
CA ARG A 418 3.43 -8.48 14.43
C ARG A 418 2.22 -9.15 15.08
N PHE A 419 1.37 -8.40 15.77
CA PHE A 419 0.18 -8.93 16.45
C PHE A 419 -1.05 -8.83 15.54
N ALA A 420 -1.01 -9.53 14.39
CA ALA A 420 -2.08 -9.48 13.40
C ALA A 420 -3.46 -9.78 14.01
N ASN A 421 -3.56 -10.74 14.94
CA ASN A 421 -4.81 -11.08 15.64
C ASN A 421 -5.30 -9.95 16.56
N CYS A 422 -4.38 -9.30 17.30
CA CYS A 422 -4.76 -8.20 18.19
C CYS A 422 -5.22 -6.98 17.39
N LEU A 423 -4.50 -6.66 16.32
CA LEU A 423 -4.85 -5.57 15.42
C LEU A 423 -6.19 -5.82 14.72
N GLU A 424 -6.41 -7.03 14.21
CA GLU A 424 -7.69 -7.39 13.59
C GLU A 424 -8.86 -7.28 14.57
N ARG A 425 -8.68 -7.75 15.82
CA ARG A 425 -9.70 -7.59 16.86
C ARG A 425 -9.99 -6.12 17.17
N ILE A 426 -8.96 -5.28 17.23
CA ILE A 426 -9.09 -3.84 17.48
C ILE A 426 -9.79 -3.14 16.30
N ASP A 427 -9.44 -3.49 15.07
CA ASP A 427 -10.11 -2.98 13.86
C ASP A 427 -11.59 -3.38 13.87
N TYR A 428 -11.92 -4.63 14.22
CA TYR A 428 -13.31 -5.08 14.33
C TYR A 428 -14.11 -4.29 15.37
N MET A 429 -13.50 -4.00 16.54
CA MET A 429 -14.12 -3.16 17.56
C MET A 429 -14.41 -1.75 17.02
N ALA A 430 -13.45 -1.13 16.34
CA ALA A 430 -13.59 0.21 15.76
C ALA A 430 -14.60 0.26 14.60
N ASP A 431 -14.62 -0.75 13.74
CA ASP A 431 -15.59 -0.90 12.67
C ASP A 431 -17.03 -1.06 13.21
N LEU A 432 -17.22 -1.92 14.22
CA LEU A 432 -18.53 -2.08 14.85
C LEU A 432 -18.97 -0.79 15.55
N TYR A 433 -18.07 -0.15 16.27
CA TYR A 433 -18.31 1.13 16.93
C TYR A 433 -18.76 2.19 15.92
N ALA A 434 -18.06 2.31 14.80
CA ALA A 434 -18.40 3.22 13.71
C ALA A 434 -19.76 2.89 13.09
N ALA A 435 -20.04 1.62 12.79
CA ALA A 435 -21.32 1.20 12.20
C ALA A 435 -22.52 1.50 13.11
N LEU A 436 -22.40 1.25 14.42
CA LEU A 436 -23.50 1.50 15.37
C LEU A 436 -23.71 2.99 15.63
N HIS A 437 -22.64 3.79 15.69
CA HIS A 437 -22.76 5.25 15.76
C HIS A 437 -23.32 5.86 14.47
N GLU A 438 -22.98 5.32 13.30
CA GLU A 438 -23.59 5.74 12.04
C GLU A 438 -25.09 5.41 12.00
N LEU A 439 -25.51 4.23 12.47
CA LEU A 439 -26.93 3.87 12.56
C LEU A 439 -27.68 4.83 13.50
N ASP A 440 -27.14 5.11 14.69
CA ASP A 440 -27.76 6.05 15.63
C ASP A 440 -27.78 7.49 15.09
N TYR A 441 -26.71 7.93 14.42
CA TYR A 441 -26.66 9.20 13.71
C TYR A 441 -27.76 9.29 12.64
N ALA A 442 -27.93 8.22 11.85
CA ALA A 442 -28.93 8.16 10.80
C ALA A 442 -30.37 8.23 11.34
N ILE A 443 -30.64 7.54 12.46
CA ILE A 443 -31.96 7.59 13.13
C ILE A 443 -32.26 9.01 13.64
N ARG A 444 -31.27 9.69 14.23
CA ARG A 444 -31.47 11.01 14.85
C ARG A 444 -31.62 12.15 13.84
N ASN A 445 -30.99 12.03 12.67
CA ASN A 445 -30.91 13.09 11.69
C ASN A 445 -31.73 12.81 10.42
N ASP A 446 -32.48 11.71 10.36
CA ASP A 446 -33.28 11.27 9.21
C ASP A 446 -32.51 11.31 7.88
N THR A 447 -31.26 10.85 7.93
CA THR A 447 -30.33 10.98 6.79
C THR A 447 -30.64 10.02 5.63
N THR A 448 -31.48 9.03 5.87
CA THR A 448 -31.90 8.02 4.88
C THR A 448 -33.20 8.40 4.17
N GLY A 449 -33.93 9.42 4.66
CA GLY A 449 -35.29 9.74 4.20
C GLY A 449 -36.31 8.63 4.47
N GLN A 450 -35.95 7.66 5.33
CA GLN A 450 -36.76 6.53 5.73
C GLN A 450 -37.11 6.66 7.22
N ASP A 451 -38.33 6.29 7.58
CA ASP A 451 -38.75 6.29 8.99
C ASP A 451 -38.07 5.13 9.76
N LEU A 452 -36.89 5.39 10.34
CA LEU A 452 -36.12 4.43 11.14
C LEU A 452 -36.66 4.24 12.57
N ARG A 453 -37.97 4.48 12.78
CA ARG A 453 -38.65 4.24 14.07
C ARG A 453 -38.87 2.76 14.36
N SER A 454 -39.01 1.91 13.34
CA SER A 454 -39.21 0.46 13.50
C SER A 454 -37.90 -0.31 13.45
N ASP A 455 -37.88 -1.47 14.10
CA ASP A 455 -36.69 -2.33 14.11
C ASP A 455 -36.41 -2.96 12.75
N GLU A 456 -37.44 -3.20 11.93
CA GLU A 456 -37.28 -3.67 10.55
C GLU A 456 -36.56 -2.61 9.69
N ALA A 457 -36.95 -1.34 9.82
CA ALA A 457 -36.33 -0.24 9.09
C ALA A 457 -34.86 -0.03 9.54
N ARG A 458 -34.59 -0.12 10.84
CA ARG A 458 -33.23 -0.08 11.39
C ARG A 458 -32.38 -1.25 10.94
N HIS A 459 -32.96 -2.45 10.86
CA HIS A 459 -32.27 -3.63 10.36
C HIS A 459 -31.89 -3.49 8.88
N GLU A 460 -32.76 -2.90 8.06
CA GLU A 460 -32.43 -2.61 6.66
C GLU A 460 -31.32 -1.55 6.53
N ALA A 461 -31.40 -0.47 7.32
CA ALA A 461 -30.35 0.53 7.37
C ALA A 461 -28.99 -0.05 7.81
N LEU A 462 -29.01 -0.97 8.80
CA LEU A 462 -27.80 -1.65 9.25
C LEU A 462 -27.16 -2.49 8.13
N LYS A 463 -27.94 -3.18 7.29
CA LYS A 463 -27.40 -3.93 6.13
C LYS A 463 -26.66 -2.99 5.17
N GLN A 464 -27.24 -1.83 4.87
CA GLN A 464 -26.61 -0.84 4.01
C GLN A 464 -25.33 -0.28 4.65
N ILE A 465 -25.33 0.00 5.95
CA ILE A 465 -24.14 0.47 6.66
C ILE A 465 -23.00 -0.57 6.60
N LEU A 466 -23.30 -1.87 6.67
CA LEU A 466 -22.26 -2.91 6.53
C LEU A 466 -21.69 -3.00 5.10
N ASP A 467 -22.52 -2.75 4.08
CA ASP A 467 -22.02 -2.58 2.71
C ASP A 467 -21.11 -1.36 2.61
N ASP A 468 -21.46 -0.26 3.27
CA ASP A 468 -20.66 0.98 3.29
C ASP A 468 -19.34 0.79 4.08
N VAL A 469 -19.33 0.01 5.16
CA VAL A 469 -18.10 -0.40 5.89
C VAL A 469 -17.16 -1.18 4.98
N LEU A 470 -17.68 -2.19 4.27
CA LEU A 470 -16.87 -2.94 3.29
C LEU A 470 -16.35 -2.01 2.19
N ARG A 471 -17.20 -1.11 1.67
CA ARG A 471 -16.81 -0.14 0.63
C ARG A 471 -15.73 0.82 1.12
N SER A 472 -15.79 1.24 2.38
CA SER A 472 -14.75 2.03 3.04
C SER A 472 -13.42 1.27 3.09
N HIS A 473 -13.40 0.00 3.49
CA HIS A 473 -12.17 -0.82 3.47
C HIS A 473 -11.55 -0.90 2.07
N TRP A 474 -12.39 -1.08 1.05
CA TRP A 474 -11.97 -1.18 -0.34
C TRP A 474 -11.50 0.15 -0.95
N ALA A 475 -11.91 1.29 -0.40
CA ALA A 475 -11.43 2.60 -0.83
C ALA A 475 -9.92 2.76 -0.60
N PHE A 476 -9.35 2.06 0.38
CA PHE A 476 -7.90 2.05 0.64
C PHE A 476 -7.11 1.07 -0.26
N VAL A 477 -7.77 0.41 -1.21
CA VAL A 477 -7.14 -0.57 -2.12
C VAL A 477 -7.30 -0.08 -3.56
N GLU A 478 -6.40 0.82 -3.97
CA GLU A 478 -6.42 1.51 -5.26
C GLU A 478 -5.89 0.64 -6.41
N ASP A 479 -4.82 -0.13 -6.18
CA ASP A 479 -4.11 -0.87 -7.23
C ASP A 479 -4.50 -2.35 -7.26
N ARG A 480 -5.53 -2.67 -8.06
CA ARG A 480 -6.01 -4.04 -8.28
C ARG A 480 -5.59 -4.54 -9.67
N PRO A 481 -5.23 -5.82 -9.87
CA PRO A 481 -5.25 -6.90 -8.88
C PRO A 481 -4.12 -6.79 -7.85
N VAL A 482 -4.44 -7.07 -6.58
CA VAL A 482 -3.43 -7.16 -5.52
C VAL A 482 -3.00 -8.61 -5.33
N THR A 483 -1.71 -8.88 -5.48
CA THR A 483 -1.16 -10.23 -5.31
C THR A 483 -0.76 -10.55 -3.87
N ARG A 484 -0.38 -9.52 -3.10
CA ARG A 484 0.12 -9.67 -1.72
C ARG A 484 -0.59 -8.72 -0.76
N TRP A 485 -1.20 -9.25 0.28
CA TRP A 485 -1.87 -8.47 1.35
C TRP A 485 -1.27 -8.74 2.70
N GLN A 486 -1.39 -7.78 3.63
CA GLN A 486 -1.18 -8.10 5.05
C GLN A 486 -2.24 -9.09 5.50
N ALA A 487 -1.84 -10.11 6.28
CA ALA A 487 -2.75 -11.12 6.79
C ALA A 487 -3.95 -10.52 7.56
N ARG A 488 -3.73 -9.40 8.27
CA ARG A 488 -4.80 -8.66 8.95
C ARG A 488 -5.87 -8.12 7.99
N HIS A 489 -5.49 -7.67 6.78
CA HIS A 489 -6.45 -7.13 5.80
C HIS A 489 -7.31 -8.26 5.22
N VAL A 490 -6.69 -9.40 4.87
CA VAL A 490 -7.43 -10.60 4.42
C VAL A 490 -8.47 -10.98 5.47
N ARG A 491 -8.06 -11.09 6.75
CA ARG A 491 -8.95 -11.47 7.85
C ARG A 491 -10.06 -10.46 8.08
N ARG A 492 -9.77 -9.15 8.06
CA ARG A 492 -10.79 -8.10 8.17
C ARG A 492 -11.86 -8.25 7.09
N PHE A 493 -11.49 -8.55 5.84
CA PHE A 493 -12.47 -8.87 4.79
C PHE A 493 -13.26 -10.14 5.07
N LEU A 494 -12.59 -11.25 5.42
CA LEU A 494 -13.28 -12.51 5.74
C LEU A 494 -14.30 -12.32 6.87
N ASN A 495 -13.93 -11.61 7.93
CA ASN A 495 -14.80 -11.28 9.05
C ASN A 495 -16.04 -10.51 8.59
N TRP A 496 -15.85 -9.40 7.87
CA TRP A 496 -16.94 -8.51 7.52
C TRP A 496 -17.86 -9.08 6.44
N TYR A 497 -17.34 -9.81 5.45
CA TYR A 497 -18.21 -10.50 4.49
C TYR A 497 -19.02 -11.63 5.15
N TRP A 498 -18.43 -12.35 6.12
CA TRP A 498 -19.17 -13.33 6.92
C TRP A 498 -20.26 -12.68 7.78
N ARG A 499 -19.93 -11.63 8.55
CA ARG A 499 -20.90 -10.92 9.37
C ARG A 499 -22.00 -10.27 8.54
N ARG A 500 -21.67 -9.73 7.37
CA ARG A 500 -22.65 -9.18 6.43
C ARG A 500 -23.67 -10.24 6.01
N VAL A 501 -23.25 -11.44 5.60
CA VAL A 501 -24.22 -12.48 5.19
C VAL A 501 -25.11 -12.90 6.35
N GLN A 502 -24.57 -13.02 7.57
CA GLN A 502 -25.37 -13.33 8.75
C GLN A 502 -26.38 -12.22 9.07
N VAL A 503 -25.99 -10.94 9.02
CA VAL A 503 -26.89 -9.81 9.28
C VAL A 503 -27.99 -9.70 8.23
N VAL A 504 -27.68 -9.95 6.95
CA VAL A 504 -28.69 -9.98 5.88
C VAL A 504 -29.70 -11.11 6.09
N ARG A 505 -29.25 -12.26 6.61
CA ARG A 505 -30.08 -13.44 6.86
C ARG A 505 -30.76 -13.46 8.23
N ALA A 506 -30.36 -12.57 9.15
CA ALA A 506 -30.94 -12.48 10.47
C ALA A 506 -32.45 -12.18 10.38
N PRO A 507 -33.31 -12.83 11.18
CA PRO A 507 -34.76 -12.60 11.12
C PRO A 507 -35.20 -11.30 11.82
N SER A 508 -34.34 -10.68 12.63
CA SER A 508 -34.63 -9.47 13.38
C SER A 508 -33.37 -8.64 13.65
N LEU A 509 -33.57 -7.38 14.04
CA LEU A 509 -32.51 -6.49 14.49
C LEU A 509 -31.76 -7.08 15.70
N ASP A 510 -32.47 -7.67 16.67
CA ASP A 510 -31.84 -8.24 17.87
C ASP A 510 -30.83 -9.34 17.53
N ILE A 511 -31.19 -10.25 16.60
CA ILE A 511 -30.28 -11.30 16.14
C ILE A 511 -29.11 -10.71 15.37
N ALA A 512 -29.36 -9.69 14.52
CA ALA A 512 -28.29 -9.01 13.79
C ALA A 512 -27.28 -8.33 14.72
N LEU A 513 -27.76 -7.62 15.76
CA LEU A 513 -26.90 -6.98 16.75
C LEU A 513 -26.12 -8.01 17.58
N ARG A 514 -26.75 -9.14 17.93
CA ARG A 514 -26.07 -10.24 18.64
C ARG A 514 -24.94 -10.85 17.81
N VAL A 515 -25.18 -11.11 16.52
CA VAL A 515 -24.16 -11.59 15.57
C VAL A 515 -22.95 -10.65 15.52
N LEU A 516 -23.20 -9.34 15.48
CA LEU A 516 -22.13 -8.35 15.34
C LEU A 516 -21.30 -8.17 16.62
N SER A 517 -21.82 -8.54 17.79
CA SER A 517 -21.23 -8.18 19.09
C SER A 517 -19.92 -8.90 19.41
N GLU A 518 -19.58 -9.95 18.67
CA GLU A 518 -18.29 -10.65 18.77
C GLU A 518 -17.64 -10.77 17.38
N PRO A 519 -16.30 -10.67 17.28
CA PRO A 519 -15.62 -10.93 16.02
C PRO A 519 -15.72 -12.43 15.69
N PRO A 520 -15.97 -12.82 14.44
CA PRO A 520 -15.97 -14.22 14.07
C PRO A 520 -14.53 -14.77 14.09
N ALA A 521 -14.38 -16.06 14.32
CA ALA A 521 -13.10 -16.74 14.11
C ALA A 521 -13.12 -17.42 12.73
N ILE A 522 -12.58 -16.74 11.73
CA ILE A 522 -12.52 -17.20 10.34
C ILE A 522 -11.11 -17.02 9.77
N GLU A 523 -10.59 -18.06 9.13
CA GLU A 523 -9.24 -18.07 8.55
C GLU A 523 -9.19 -18.87 7.25
N ILE A 524 -8.35 -18.44 6.32
CA ILE A 524 -8.01 -19.18 5.11
C ILE A 524 -6.60 -19.78 5.26
N ALA A 525 -6.46 -21.07 4.94
CA ALA A 525 -5.22 -21.82 4.97
C ALA A 525 -4.87 -22.33 3.57
N GLY A 526 -3.59 -22.57 3.30
CA GLY A 526 -3.09 -23.06 2.00
C GLY A 526 -2.65 -21.97 1.02
N LEU A 527 -2.70 -20.70 1.42
CA LEU A 527 -2.05 -19.60 0.70
C LEU A 527 -0.60 -19.43 1.19
N GLU A 528 0.33 -19.02 0.32
CA GLU A 528 1.72 -18.77 0.70
C GLU A 528 1.81 -17.53 1.61
N HIS A 529 2.64 -17.59 2.65
CA HIS A 529 2.86 -16.47 3.57
C HIS A 529 4.28 -15.92 3.44
N SER A 530 4.44 -14.60 3.61
CA SER A 530 5.74 -13.96 3.74
C SER A 530 5.78 -12.97 4.90
N VAL A 531 6.98 -12.58 5.32
CA VAL A 531 7.17 -11.59 6.40
C VAL A 531 7.99 -10.42 5.85
N GLY A 532 7.48 -9.20 6.04
CA GLY A 532 8.08 -7.91 5.63
C GLY A 532 7.56 -6.78 6.50
N GLY A 533 8.16 -5.60 6.56
CA GLY A 533 7.75 -4.49 7.46
C GLY A 533 7.32 -4.85 8.90
N ARG A 534 7.93 -5.85 9.57
CA ARG A 534 7.45 -6.44 10.85
C ARG A 534 5.97 -6.92 10.83
N ARG A 535 5.44 -7.27 9.67
CA ARG A 535 4.07 -7.71 9.38
C ARG A 535 4.08 -9.06 8.68
N ILE A 536 2.97 -9.78 8.80
CA ILE A 536 2.73 -11.04 8.07
C ILE A 536 1.89 -10.73 6.85
N TYR A 537 2.30 -11.27 5.71
CA TYR A 537 1.60 -11.14 4.44
C TYR A 537 1.13 -12.50 3.93
N VAL A 538 0.07 -12.46 3.13
CA VAL A 538 -0.54 -13.58 2.43
C VAL A 538 -0.50 -13.26 0.94
N HIS A 539 -0.01 -14.20 0.13
CA HIS A 539 -0.06 -14.12 -1.32
C HIS A 539 -1.37 -14.72 -1.82
N LEU A 540 -2.20 -13.92 -2.47
CA LEU A 540 -3.51 -14.33 -3.00
C LEU A 540 -3.39 -15.11 -4.31
N ASP A 541 -2.23 -15.04 -4.97
CA ASP A 541 -1.91 -15.70 -6.24
C ASP A 541 -1.04 -16.96 -6.08
N ARG A 542 -0.56 -17.26 -4.87
CA ARG A 542 0.34 -18.39 -4.59
C ARG A 542 -0.21 -19.31 -3.53
N LEU A 543 0.00 -20.60 -3.75
CA LEU A 543 -0.40 -21.65 -2.82
C LEU A 543 0.80 -22.20 -2.08
N ASP A 544 0.60 -22.53 -0.81
CA ASP A 544 1.57 -23.30 -0.05
C ASP A 544 1.58 -24.75 -0.60
N PRO A 545 2.73 -25.28 -1.04
CA PRO A 545 2.81 -26.62 -1.62
C PRO A 545 2.57 -27.75 -0.60
N THR A 546 2.56 -27.43 0.69
CA THR A 546 2.45 -28.40 1.80
C THR A 546 1.06 -28.45 2.44
N THR A 547 0.20 -27.47 2.12
CA THR A 547 -1.09 -27.29 2.81
C THR A 547 -2.23 -27.13 1.82
N ASP A 548 -3.27 -27.96 1.96
CA ASP A 548 -4.49 -27.85 1.15
C ASP A 548 -5.24 -26.54 1.41
N LEU A 549 -5.72 -25.93 0.33
CA LEU A 549 -6.54 -24.72 0.39
C LEU A 549 -7.87 -25.01 1.09
N SER A 550 -8.10 -24.37 2.23
CA SER A 550 -9.33 -24.53 3.02
C SER A 550 -9.67 -23.27 3.80
N LEU A 551 -10.95 -23.10 4.14
CA LEU A 551 -11.45 -22.05 5.03
C LEU A 551 -11.93 -22.71 6.33
N GLY A 552 -11.43 -22.24 7.46
CA GLY A 552 -11.91 -22.61 8.78
C GLY A 552 -12.81 -21.52 9.34
N LEU A 553 -13.94 -21.89 9.92
CA LEU A 553 -14.89 -21.01 10.59
C LEU A 553 -15.34 -21.65 11.91
N VAL A 554 -15.25 -20.93 13.03
CA VAL A 554 -16.00 -21.31 14.23
C VAL A 554 -17.42 -20.75 14.10
N ALA A 555 -18.39 -21.64 13.95
CA ALA A 555 -19.79 -21.31 13.76
C ALA A 555 -20.46 -20.88 15.09
N GLU A 556 -21.65 -20.29 15.02
CA GLU A 556 -22.36 -19.70 16.18
C GLU A 556 -22.76 -20.74 17.25
N ASN A 557 -22.77 -22.02 16.88
CA ASN A 557 -22.98 -23.16 17.80
C ASN A 557 -21.66 -23.68 18.42
N ALA A 558 -20.57 -22.92 18.29
CA ALA A 558 -19.22 -23.26 18.74
C ALA A 558 -18.60 -24.51 18.09
N GLN A 559 -19.10 -24.93 16.92
CA GLN A 559 -18.51 -26.00 16.12
C GLN A 559 -17.59 -25.46 15.04
N LEU A 560 -16.53 -26.22 14.72
CA LEU A 560 -15.64 -25.91 13.59
C LEU A 560 -16.31 -26.37 12.29
N LEU A 561 -16.60 -25.42 11.40
CA LEU A 561 -16.89 -25.67 10.00
C LEU A 561 -15.59 -25.55 9.19
N LYS A 562 -15.23 -26.61 8.47
CA LYS A 562 -14.11 -26.60 7.52
C LYS A 562 -14.67 -26.70 6.10
N VAL A 563 -14.49 -25.65 5.31
CA VAL A 563 -14.85 -25.60 3.90
C VAL A 563 -13.61 -25.93 3.07
N VAL A 564 -13.72 -26.94 2.21
CA VAL A 564 -12.61 -27.43 1.36
C VAL A 564 -12.78 -26.88 -0.05
N ASP A 565 -11.66 -26.54 -0.71
CA ASP A 565 -11.68 -26.08 -2.10
C ASP A 565 -12.38 -27.09 -3.01
N SER A 566 -13.49 -26.67 -3.62
CA SER A 566 -14.34 -27.52 -4.44
C SER A 566 -15.07 -26.70 -5.50
N THR A 567 -15.80 -27.36 -6.41
CA THR A 567 -16.60 -26.67 -7.42
C THR A 567 -17.70 -25.79 -6.82
N ASN A 568 -18.23 -26.16 -5.64
CA ASN A 568 -19.29 -25.42 -4.96
C ASN A 568 -18.72 -24.33 -4.04
N ALA A 569 -17.59 -24.59 -3.38
CA ALA A 569 -16.88 -23.63 -2.54
C ALA A 569 -15.47 -23.41 -3.09
N ASN A 570 -15.37 -22.60 -4.14
CA ASN A 570 -14.13 -22.37 -4.87
C ASN A 570 -13.27 -21.31 -4.16
N LEU A 571 -12.31 -21.77 -3.36
CA LEU A 571 -11.44 -20.92 -2.57
C LEU A 571 -10.37 -20.23 -3.43
N ARG A 572 -10.01 -20.82 -4.58
CA ARG A 572 -9.13 -20.17 -5.57
C ARG A 572 -9.83 -18.96 -6.17
N GLU A 573 -11.11 -19.09 -6.45
CA GLU A 573 -11.91 -17.98 -6.96
C GLU A 573 -12.17 -16.93 -5.88
N LEU A 574 -12.34 -17.31 -4.62
CA LEU A 574 -12.34 -16.35 -3.51
C LEU A 574 -11.03 -15.54 -3.45
N ALA A 575 -9.86 -16.21 -3.54
CA ALA A 575 -8.57 -15.52 -3.50
C ALA A 575 -8.40 -14.56 -4.70
N ARG A 576 -8.85 -14.95 -5.90
CA ARG A 576 -8.90 -14.06 -7.08
C ARG A 576 -9.89 -12.92 -6.91
N ALA A 577 -11.06 -13.16 -6.35
CA ALA A 577 -12.06 -12.13 -6.11
C ALA A 577 -11.56 -11.10 -5.09
N LEU A 578 -10.85 -11.53 -4.03
CA LEU A 578 -10.15 -10.64 -3.11
C LEU A 578 -9.00 -9.89 -3.81
N SER A 579 -8.25 -10.55 -4.70
CA SER A 579 -7.20 -9.89 -5.48
C SER A 579 -7.76 -8.77 -6.38
N ASN A 580 -8.88 -9.03 -7.07
CA ASN A 580 -9.51 -8.12 -8.01
C ASN A 580 -10.46 -7.10 -7.36
N GLY A 581 -10.85 -7.33 -6.10
CA GLY A 581 -11.94 -6.61 -5.45
C GLY A 581 -13.30 -6.80 -6.09
N ASP A 582 -13.61 -8.05 -6.47
CA ASP A 582 -14.93 -8.45 -6.96
C ASP A 582 -15.88 -8.71 -5.77
N HIS A 583 -16.59 -7.66 -5.36
CA HIS A 583 -17.48 -7.72 -4.19
C HIS A 583 -18.60 -8.74 -4.35
N GLU A 584 -19.16 -8.89 -5.55
CA GLU A 584 -20.31 -9.76 -5.77
C GLU A 584 -19.87 -11.23 -5.73
N ALA A 585 -18.72 -11.56 -6.34
CA ALA A 585 -18.15 -12.90 -6.22
C ALA A 585 -17.86 -13.28 -4.75
N ILE A 586 -17.30 -12.36 -3.95
CA ILE A 586 -17.05 -12.62 -2.52
C ILE A 586 -18.38 -12.81 -1.76
N LYS A 587 -19.39 -11.96 -2.01
CA LYS A 587 -20.73 -12.10 -1.39
C LYS A 587 -21.36 -13.45 -1.73
N THR A 588 -21.31 -13.88 -2.98
CA THR A 588 -21.84 -15.18 -3.43
C THR A 588 -21.10 -16.34 -2.76
N PHE A 589 -19.77 -16.25 -2.62
CA PHE A 589 -19.00 -17.25 -1.89
C PHE A 589 -19.51 -17.40 -0.45
N PHE A 590 -19.66 -16.29 0.28
CA PHE A 590 -20.13 -16.32 1.67
C PHE A 590 -21.59 -16.72 1.84
N GLN A 591 -22.44 -16.54 0.83
CA GLN A 591 -23.78 -17.15 0.81
C GLN A 591 -23.70 -18.69 0.82
N THR A 592 -22.73 -19.28 0.12
CA THR A 592 -22.52 -20.73 0.13
C THR A 592 -22.04 -21.21 1.50
N VAL A 593 -21.07 -20.50 2.10
CA VAL A 593 -20.58 -20.79 3.47
C VAL A 593 -21.71 -20.69 4.49
N TYR A 594 -22.62 -19.72 4.35
CA TYR A 594 -23.79 -19.59 5.23
C TYR A 594 -24.72 -20.82 5.14
N GLU A 595 -24.99 -21.33 3.94
CA GLU A 595 -25.82 -22.53 3.77
C GLU A 595 -25.18 -23.78 4.38
N GLU A 596 -23.85 -23.92 4.29
CA GLU A 596 -23.12 -25.01 4.97
C GLU A 596 -23.19 -24.87 6.50
N ALA A 597 -22.95 -23.66 7.03
CA ALA A 597 -23.08 -23.38 8.45
C ALA A 597 -24.52 -23.62 8.96
N ARG A 598 -25.53 -23.40 8.12
CA ARG A 598 -26.93 -23.63 8.46
C ARG A 598 -27.25 -25.12 8.60
N GLN A 599 -26.61 -25.99 7.85
CA GLN A 599 -26.80 -27.45 7.94
C GLN A 599 -26.35 -28.03 9.28
N ILE A 600 -25.47 -27.33 9.99
CA ILE A 600 -25.00 -27.71 11.34
C ILE A 600 -25.64 -26.85 12.44
N ASP A 601 -26.70 -26.09 12.15
CA ASP A 601 -27.33 -25.15 13.08
C ASP A 601 -26.35 -24.09 13.65
N GLY A 602 -25.33 -23.72 12.87
CA GLY A 602 -24.27 -22.81 13.29
C GLY A 602 -24.24 -21.46 12.56
N ALA A 603 -25.20 -21.18 11.66
CA ALA A 603 -25.20 -19.97 10.85
C ALA A 603 -25.60 -18.69 11.61
N LEU A 604 -26.45 -18.80 12.63
CA LEU A 604 -26.94 -17.70 13.46
C LEU A 604 -26.95 -18.15 14.93
N PRO A 605 -26.81 -17.22 15.89
CA PRO A 605 -26.97 -17.54 17.30
C PRO A 605 -28.41 -18.03 17.57
N ALA A 606 -28.55 -18.89 18.57
CA ALA A 606 -29.87 -19.33 19.03
C ALA A 606 -30.73 -18.12 19.43
N ALA A 607 -32.00 -18.16 19.03
CA ALA A 607 -32.98 -17.12 19.31
C ALA A 607 -33.22 -16.94 20.81
#